data_AF-A0A5D2KKA5-F1
#
_entry.id   AF-A0A5D2KKA5-F1
#
_cell.length_a   1.000
_cell.length_b   1.000
_cell.length_c   1.000
_cell.angle_alpha   90.00
_cell.angle_beta   90.00
_cell.angle_gamma   90.00
#
_symmetry.space_group_name_H-M   'P 1'
#
loop_
_entity.id
_entity.type
_entity.pdbx_description
1 polymer ?
#
loop_
_entity_poly.entity_id
_entity_poly.type
_entity_poly.pdbx_seq_one_letter_code
_entity_poly.pdbx_strand_id
1 'polypeptide(L)'
;MGRRKIEMKMVKDSGSRQVTFSKRRSGLFKKANELATLCAAQVAIVVFSPGGKPYSFGHPSVEAVAEQFLTLNLRPRVSIPRQLVAQPQREAKVERLSRRLNAILNKLQAEMKRGEMLDEAVKAARKRSKFRKPINEINLYELIEMRKAMGQLRERVKQRMSEIEASSSLLLLSKMATKQAES
;
A
#
# COMPACT_ATOMS: atom_id res chain seq x y z
N MET A 1 13.52 -23.20 30.30
CA MET A 1 13.11 -24.56 29.87
C MET A 1 13.28 -24.67 28.34
N GLY A 2 14.18 -25.53 27.85
CA GLY A 2 14.46 -25.70 26.41
C GLY A 2 13.41 -26.56 25.67
N ARG A 3 13.63 -26.76 24.36
CA ARG A 3 12.76 -27.59 23.50
C ARG A 3 12.92 -29.07 23.86
N ARG A 4 11.83 -29.74 24.23
CA ARG A 4 11.80 -31.19 24.52
C ARG A 4 11.11 -31.94 23.39
N LYS A 5 11.53 -33.19 23.15
CA LYS A 5 10.81 -34.12 22.26
C LYS A 5 9.45 -34.43 22.87
N ILE A 6 8.41 -34.41 22.04
CA ILE A 6 7.04 -34.76 22.45
C ILE A 6 6.47 -35.79 21.50
N GLU A 7 5.53 -36.60 21.98
CA GLU A 7 4.82 -37.57 21.16
C GLU A 7 3.84 -36.89 20.19
N MET A 8 3.63 -37.48 19.01
CA MET A 8 2.70 -36.99 17.98
C MET A 8 1.27 -37.47 18.26
N LYS A 9 0.73 -37.04 19.39
CA LYS A 9 -0.66 -37.28 19.82
C LYS A 9 -1.33 -35.98 20.27
N MET A 10 -2.63 -36.03 20.54
CA MET A 10 -3.35 -34.87 21.05
C MET A 10 -2.74 -34.40 22.39
N VAL A 11 -2.38 -33.11 22.45
CA VAL A 11 -1.95 -32.47 23.70
C VAL A 11 -3.15 -32.40 24.65
N LYS A 12 -3.06 -33.10 25.78
CA LYS A 12 -4.18 -33.23 26.74
C LYS A 12 -4.50 -31.91 27.44
N ASP A 13 -3.46 -31.25 27.98
CA ASP A 13 -3.58 -29.96 28.66
C ASP A 13 -4.04 -28.86 27.69
N SER A 14 -5.11 -28.15 28.05
CA SER A 14 -5.75 -27.16 27.18
C SER A 14 -4.88 -25.93 26.94
N GLY A 15 -4.19 -25.42 27.97
CA GLY A 15 -3.28 -24.29 27.87
C GLY A 15 -2.09 -24.61 26.96
N SER A 16 -1.43 -25.73 27.20
CA SER A 16 -0.34 -26.24 26.37
C SER A 16 -0.78 -26.51 24.94
N ARG A 17 -2.01 -27.03 24.74
CA ARG A 17 -2.59 -27.26 23.41
C ARG A 17 -2.79 -25.94 22.66
N GLN A 18 -3.31 -24.91 23.31
CA GLN A 18 -3.52 -23.59 22.71
C GLN A 18 -2.20 -22.91 22.32
N VAL A 19 -1.20 -22.95 23.20
CA VAL A 19 0.15 -22.42 22.92
C VAL A 19 0.81 -23.21 21.79
N THR A 20 0.70 -24.53 21.81
CA THR A 20 1.26 -25.40 20.76
C THR A 20 0.61 -25.14 19.41
N PHE A 21 -0.73 -25.02 19.35
CA PHE A 21 -1.46 -24.63 18.14
C PHE A 21 -0.92 -23.32 17.58
N SER A 22 -0.80 -22.29 18.42
CA SER A 22 -0.36 -20.96 18.00
C SER A 22 1.06 -20.98 17.42
N LYS A 23 1.99 -21.66 18.09
CA LYS A 23 3.38 -21.80 17.64
C LYS A 23 3.49 -22.65 16.36
N ARG A 24 2.84 -23.80 16.31
CA ARG A 24 2.88 -24.70 15.14
C ARG A 24 2.21 -24.09 13.91
N ARG A 25 1.06 -23.43 14.07
CA ARG A 25 0.39 -22.69 13.01
C ARG A 25 1.30 -21.60 12.41
N SER A 26 1.93 -20.80 13.27
CA SER A 26 2.87 -19.76 12.82
C SER A 26 4.06 -20.37 12.06
N GLY A 27 4.67 -21.43 12.58
CA GLY A 27 5.77 -22.13 11.91
C GLY A 27 5.35 -22.75 10.57
N LEU A 28 4.17 -23.36 10.52
CA LEU A 28 3.60 -23.93 9.29
C LEU A 28 3.39 -22.85 8.22
N PHE A 29 2.81 -21.70 8.58
CA PHE A 29 2.57 -20.61 7.64
C PHE A 29 3.89 -20.02 7.12
N LYS A 30 4.91 -19.89 7.97
CA LYS A 30 6.25 -19.46 7.53
C LYS A 30 6.84 -20.43 6.51
N LYS A 31 6.78 -21.74 6.78
CA LYS A 31 7.29 -22.76 5.85
C LYS A 31 6.50 -22.81 4.54
N ALA A 32 5.19 -22.61 4.60
CA ALA A 32 4.35 -22.49 3.41
C ALA A 32 4.73 -21.28 2.56
N ASN A 33 5.02 -20.13 3.20
CA ASN A 33 5.49 -18.94 2.50
C ASN A 33 6.87 -19.12 1.86
N GLU A 34 7.81 -19.75 2.58
CA GLU A 34 9.11 -20.11 2.03
C GLU A 34 8.95 -21.01 0.80
N LEU A 35 8.14 -22.06 0.89
CA LEU A 35 7.88 -22.97 -0.23
C LEU A 35 7.24 -22.26 -1.43
N ALA A 36 6.21 -21.46 -1.17
CA ALA A 36 5.52 -20.69 -2.20
C ALA A 36 6.47 -19.75 -2.94
N THR A 37 7.35 -19.07 -2.19
CA THR A 37 8.32 -18.12 -2.74
C THR A 37 9.44 -18.83 -3.51
N LEU A 38 10.05 -19.86 -2.92
CA LEU A 38 11.23 -20.54 -3.50
C LEU A 38 10.89 -21.36 -4.74
N CYS A 39 9.71 -21.97 -4.75
CA CYS A 39 9.31 -22.89 -5.81
C CYS A 39 8.24 -22.30 -6.74
N ALA A 40 7.89 -21.01 -6.58
CA ALA A 40 6.75 -20.38 -7.24
C ALA A 40 5.46 -21.21 -7.11
N ALA A 41 5.30 -21.88 -5.97
CA ALA A 41 4.21 -22.81 -5.73
C ALA A 41 2.95 -22.07 -5.26
N GLN A 42 1.80 -22.48 -5.78
CA GLN A 42 0.51 -22.03 -5.27
C GLN A 42 0.13 -22.87 -4.04
N VAL A 43 -0.11 -22.22 -2.91
CA VAL A 43 -0.34 -22.89 -1.62
C VAL A 43 -1.51 -22.24 -0.90
N ALA A 44 -2.44 -23.06 -0.39
CA ALA A 44 -3.47 -22.63 0.53
C ALA A 44 -3.54 -23.57 1.73
N ILE A 45 -3.63 -23.00 2.93
CA ILE A 45 -3.75 -23.72 4.20
C ILE A 45 -4.88 -23.08 4.99
N VAL A 46 -5.80 -23.89 5.48
CA VAL A 46 -6.87 -23.49 6.40
C VAL A 46 -6.80 -24.38 7.63
N VAL A 47 -6.74 -23.78 8.82
CA VAL A 47 -6.70 -24.49 10.09
C VAL A 47 -7.66 -23.86 11.09
N PHE A 48 -8.32 -24.69 11.89
CA PHE A 48 -9.21 -24.25 12.96
C PHE A 48 -8.51 -24.42 14.31
N SER A 49 -8.62 -23.41 15.17
CA SER A 49 -8.16 -23.56 16.55
C SER A 49 -9.01 -24.57 17.31
N PRO A 50 -8.55 -25.06 18.48
CA PRO A 50 -9.39 -25.88 19.35
C PRO A 50 -10.73 -25.24 19.71
N GLY A 51 -10.83 -23.90 19.67
CA GLY A 51 -12.07 -23.14 19.88
C GLY A 51 -12.86 -22.86 18.60
N GLY A 52 -12.57 -23.54 17.49
CA GLY A 52 -13.30 -23.41 16.22
C GLY A 52 -12.99 -22.15 15.41
N LYS A 53 -12.03 -21.32 15.83
CA LYS A 53 -11.69 -20.08 15.10
C LYS A 53 -10.83 -20.42 13.87
N PRO A 54 -11.22 -20.02 12.65
CA PRO A 54 -10.44 -20.26 11.45
C PRO A 54 -9.21 -19.35 11.37
N TYR A 55 -8.15 -19.89 10.76
CA TYR A 55 -6.95 -19.17 10.37
C TYR A 55 -6.49 -19.72 9.03
N SER A 56 -6.05 -18.84 8.13
CA SER A 56 -5.60 -19.26 6.82
C SER A 56 -4.29 -18.59 6.40
N PHE A 57 -3.63 -19.24 5.43
CA PHE A 57 -2.53 -18.71 4.65
C PHE A 57 -2.78 -19.07 3.19
N GLY A 58 -2.57 -18.13 2.28
CA GLY A 58 -2.74 -18.35 0.85
C GLY A 58 -1.71 -17.58 0.04
N HIS A 59 -1.17 -18.23 -0.99
CA HIS A 59 -0.32 -17.61 -2.01
C HIS A 59 -0.76 -18.14 -3.38
N PRO A 60 -1.29 -17.29 -4.29
CA PRO A 60 -1.44 -15.84 -4.16
C PRO A 60 -2.56 -15.38 -3.21
N SER A 61 -3.64 -16.16 -3.06
CA SER A 61 -4.65 -16.00 -1.99
C SER A 61 -5.35 -17.35 -1.77
N VAL A 62 -6.07 -17.51 -0.67
CA VAL A 62 -6.79 -18.76 -0.38
C VAL A 62 -7.89 -19.00 -1.41
N GLU A 63 -8.62 -17.94 -1.75
CA GLU A 63 -9.73 -17.93 -2.69
C GLU A 63 -9.24 -18.31 -4.10
N ALA A 64 -8.15 -17.70 -4.57
CA ALA A 64 -7.60 -17.99 -5.89
C ALA A 64 -7.18 -19.46 -6.03
N VAL A 65 -6.52 -20.03 -5.00
CA VAL A 65 -6.10 -21.43 -5.00
C VAL A 65 -7.31 -22.36 -4.88
N ALA A 66 -8.30 -22.01 -4.05
CA ALA A 66 -9.53 -22.78 -3.90
C ALA A 66 -10.36 -22.80 -5.19
N GLU A 67 -10.57 -21.65 -5.84
CA GLU A 67 -11.25 -21.54 -7.13
C GLU A 67 -10.55 -22.39 -8.20
N GLN A 68 -9.22 -22.32 -8.27
CA GLN A 68 -8.45 -23.14 -9.20
C GLN A 68 -8.65 -24.64 -8.93
N PHE A 69 -8.57 -25.05 -7.66
CA PHE A 69 -8.77 -26.45 -7.26
C PHE A 69 -10.16 -26.95 -7.62
N LEU A 70 -11.21 -26.18 -7.30
CA LEU A 70 -12.60 -26.54 -7.60
C LEU A 70 -12.85 -26.58 -9.11
N THR A 71 -12.30 -25.62 -9.87
CA THR A 71 -12.44 -25.58 -11.34
C THR A 71 -11.76 -26.76 -12.02
N LEU A 72 -10.63 -27.24 -11.49
CA LEU A 72 -9.93 -28.41 -12.03
C LEU A 72 -10.72 -29.71 -11.79
N ASN A 73 -11.40 -29.83 -10.66
CA ASN A 73 -12.21 -31.02 -10.33
C ASN A 73 -13.55 -31.08 -11.09
N LEU A 74 -14.00 -29.97 -11.69
CA LEU A 74 -15.23 -29.90 -12.49
C LEU A 74 -15.00 -30.11 -14.00
N ARG A 75 -13.75 -30.28 -14.45
CA ARG A 75 -13.45 -30.63 -15.84
C ARG A 75 -13.35 -32.15 -15.98
N PRO A 76 -14.10 -32.80 -16.89
CA PRO A 76 -13.79 -34.17 -17.26
C PRO A 76 -12.35 -34.18 -17.79
N ARG A 77 -11.53 -35.14 -17.32
CA ARG A 77 -10.17 -35.36 -17.82
C ARG A 77 -10.23 -35.74 -19.31
N VAL A 78 -10.32 -34.74 -20.19
CA VAL A 78 -10.10 -34.93 -21.62
C VAL A 78 -9.00 -33.97 -22.04
N SER A 79 -7.88 -34.56 -22.42
CA SER A 79 -6.68 -33.96 -22.97
C SER A 79 -7.00 -33.17 -24.24
N ILE A 80 -6.97 -31.82 -24.17
CA ILE A 80 -6.82 -30.95 -25.35
C ILE A 80 -5.90 -29.77 -24.96
N PRO A 81 -4.92 -29.37 -25.81
CA PRO A 81 -3.98 -28.29 -25.51
C PRO A 81 -4.69 -26.95 -25.25
N ARG A 82 -4.36 -26.33 -24.12
CA ARG A 82 -4.99 -25.10 -23.62
C ARG A 82 -4.36 -23.87 -24.27
N GLN A 83 -4.64 -23.64 -25.55
CA GLN A 83 -4.61 -22.31 -26.16
C GLN A 83 -6.01 -22.07 -26.73
N LEU A 84 -6.55 -20.86 -26.55
CA LEU A 84 -7.86 -20.41 -27.07
C LEU A 84 -9.10 -20.73 -26.22
N VAL A 85 -9.13 -20.37 -24.94
CA VAL A 85 -10.39 -19.84 -24.37
C VAL A 85 -10.03 -18.64 -23.48
N ALA A 86 -9.86 -17.50 -24.12
CA ALA A 86 -9.91 -16.20 -23.48
C ALA A 86 -11.27 -16.07 -22.76
N GLN A 87 -11.25 -16.00 -21.43
CA GLN A 87 -12.43 -15.62 -20.65
C GLN A 87 -12.58 -14.09 -20.79
N PRO A 88 -13.62 -13.57 -21.46
CA PRO A 88 -13.78 -12.13 -21.68
C PRO A 88 -13.82 -11.32 -20.38
N GLN A 89 -14.27 -11.95 -19.27
CA GLN A 89 -14.26 -11.33 -17.95
C GLN A 89 -12.83 -11.08 -17.41
N ARG A 90 -11.87 -11.93 -17.75
CA ARG A 90 -10.49 -11.80 -17.29
C ARG A 90 -9.77 -10.70 -18.08
N GLU A 91 -10.02 -10.61 -19.38
CA GLU A 91 -9.50 -9.55 -20.24
C GLU A 91 -10.06 -8.19 -19.85
N ALA A 92 -11.38 -8.08 -19.63
CA ALA A 92 -12.00 -6.84 -19.17
C ALA A 92 -11.46 -6.36 -17.81
N LYS A 93 -11.21 -7.30 -16.88
CA LYS A 93 -10.60 -6.98 -15.57
C LYS A 93 -9.16 -6.51 -15.72
N VAL A 94 -8.36 -7.18 -16.56
CA VAL A 94 -6.97 -6.80 -16.84
C VAL A 94 -6.94 -5.41 -17.49
N GLU A 95 -7.80 -5.14 -18.46
CA GLU A 95 -7.87 -3.86 -19.15
C GLU A 95 -8.26 -2.71 -18.19
N ARG A 96 -9.23 -2.94 -17.30
CA ARG A 96 -9.61 -1.97 -16.26
C ARG A 96 -8.44 -1.67 -15.31
N LEU A 97 -7.69 -2.69 -14.91
CA LEU A 97 -6.52 -2.53 -14.04
C LEU A 97 -5.40 -1.78 -14.76
N SER A 98 -5.12 -2.11 -16.03
CA SER A 98 -4.13 -1.42 -16.86
C SER A 98 -4.47 0.06 -17.02
N ARG A 99 -5.74 0.40 -17.27
CA ARG A 99 -6.20 1.80 -17.33
C ARG A 99 -5.96 2.53 -16.01
N ARG A 100 -6.29 1.91 -14.87
CA ARG A 100 -6.07 2.50 -13.54
C ARG A 100 -4.59 2.70 -13.23
N LEU A 101 -3.74 1.74 -13.59
CA LEU A 101 -2.30 1.82 -13.43
C LEU A 101 -1.72 2.99 -14.23
N ASN A 102 -2.04 3.07 -15.52
CA ASN A 102 -1.59 4.15 -16.38
C ASN A 102 -2.04 5.52 -15.87
N ALA A 103 -3.27 5.64 -15.38
CA ALA A 103 -3.76 6.88 -14.78
C ALA A 103 -2.95 7.30 -13.53
N ILE A 104 -2.54 6.34 -12.69
CA ILE A 104 -1.70 6.62 -11.50
C ILE A 104 -0.27 6.99 -11.93
N LEU A 105 0.31 6.27 -12.89
CA LEU A 105 1.66 6.57 -13.41
C LEU A 105 1.73 7.96 -14.01
N ASN A 106 0.73 8.37 -14.79
CA ASN A 106 0.65 9.71 -15.35
C ASN A 106 0.57 10.80 -14.27
N LYS A 107 -0.22 10.57 -13.20
CA LYS A 107 -0.28 11.49 -12.05
C LYS A 107 1.06 11.58 -11.34
N LEU A 108 1.72 10.45 -11.10
CA LEU A 108 3.04 10.41 -10.46
C LEU A 108 4.08 11.17 -11.29
N GLN A 109 4.12 10.94 -12.60
CA GLN A 109 5.05 11.63 -13.49
C GLN A 109 4.80 13.15 -13.53
N ALA A 110 3.54 13.58 -13.49
CA ALA A 110 3.18 14.99 -13.41
C ALA A 110 3.67 15.63 -12.10
N GLU A 111 3.49 14.95 -10.96
CA GLU A 111 3.99 15.41 -9.66
C GLU A 111 5.52 15.45 -9.60
N MET A 112 6.21 14.48 -10.20
CA MET A 112 7.68 14.50 -10.30
C MET A 112 8.18 15.72 -11.08
N LYS A 113 7.62 15.96 -12.28
CA LYS A 113 7.96 17.15 -13.08
C LYS A 113 7.65 18.45 -12.33
N ARG A 114 6.54 18.48 -11.57
CA ARG A 114 6.20 19.62 -10.72
C ARG A 114 7.25 19.86 -9.64
N GLY A 115 7.74 18.80 -9.01
CA GLY A 115 8.85 18.86 -8.03
C GLY A 115 10.13 19.44 -8.63
N GLU A 116 10.55 18.96 -9.79
CA GLU A 116 11.74 19.46 -10.50
C GLU A 116 11.63 20.95 -10.85
N MET A 117 10.47 21.40 -11.34
CA MET A 117 10.22 22.82 -11.62
C MET A 117 10.27 23.69 -10.36
N LEU A 118 9.73 23.20 -9.24
CA LEU A 118 9.76 23.91 -7.96
C LEU A 118 11.20 24.03 -7.43
N ASP A 119 12.00 22.97 -7.51
CA ASP A 119 13.40 23.00 -7.11
C ASP A 119 14.21 24.01 -7.93
N GLU A 120 13.98 24.04 -9.25
CA GLU A 120 14.66 25.00 -10.11
C GLU A 120 14.20 26.44 -9.82
N ALA A 121 12.90 26.65 -9.57
CA ALA A 121 12.39 27.95 -9.16
C ALA A 121 12.97 28.42 -7.81
N VAL A 122 13.13 27.52 -6.83
CA VAL A 122 13.77 27.84 -5.54
C VAL A 122 15.25 28.18 -5.73
N LYS A 123 16.00 27.42 -6.54
CA LYS A 123 17.39 27.74 -6.87
C LYS A 123 17.52 29.10 -7.56
N ALA A 124 16.65 29.39 -8.52
CA ALA A 124 16.62 30.68 -9.22
C ALA A 124 16.26 31.84 -8.26
N ALA A 125 15.27 31.66 -7.40
CA ALA A 125 14.89 32.64 -6.37
C ALA A 125 16.04 32.89 -5.39
N ARG A 126 16.77 31.85 -4.97
CA ARG A 126 17.95 31.97 -4.10
C ARG A 126 19.11 32.72 -4.76
N LYS A 127 19.27 32.60 -6.09
CA LYS A 127 20.24 33.39 -6.87
C LYS A 127 19.82 34.86 -6.99
N ARG A 128 18.53 35.14 -7.13
CA ARG A 128 17.97 36.50 -7.27
C ARG A 128 17.73 37.23 -5.95
N SER A 129 17.83 36.54 -4.82
CA SER A 129 17.61 37.14 -3.50
C SER A 129 18.61 38.27 -3.23
N LYS A 130 18.10 39.48 -3.01
CA LYS A 130 18.89 40.65 -2.60
C LYS A 130 19.52 40.48 -1.21
N PHE A 131 19.03 39.53 -0.41
CA PHE A 131 19.47 39.26 0.96
C PHE A 131 20.52 38.13 1.03
N ARG A 132 21.60 38.24 0.24
CA ARG A 132 22.71 37.28 0.25
C ARG A 132 23.76 37.57 1.31
N LYS A 133 23.86 38.83 1.75
CA LYS A 133 24.85 39.26 2.74
C LYS A 133 24.55 38.61 4.10
N PRO A 134 25.57 38.19 4.87
CA PRO A 134 25.42 37.85 6.27
C PRO A 134 24.73 38.98 7.03
N ILE A 135 23.93 38.65 8.06
CA ILE A 135 23.18 39.64 8.86
C ILE A 135 24.08 40.76 9.39
N ASN A 136 25.36 40.46 9.65
CA ASN A 136 26.34 41.40 10.18
C ASN A 136 26.83 42.45 9.16
N GLU A 137 26.53 42.26 7.87
CA GLU A 137 26.96 43.11 6.76
C GLU A 137 25.80 43.92 6.14
N ILE A 138 24.64 43.94 6.81
CA ILE A 138 23.42 44.61 6.35
C ILE A 138 23.26 45.95 7.08
N ASN A 139 23.02 47.04 6.35
CA ASN A 139 22.78 48.35 6.95
C ASN A 139 21.33 48.50 7.47
N LEU A 140 21.06 49.51 8.31
CA LEU A 140 19.75 49.70 8.95
C LEU A 140 18.60 49.83 7.93
N TYR A 141 18.82 50.49 6.79
CA TYR A 141 17.81 50.65 5.75
C TYR A 141 17.49 49.31 5.05
N GLU A 142 18.51 48.55 4.67
CA GLU A 142 18.38 47.20 4.10
C GLU A 142 17.69 46.25 5.10
N LEU A 143 17.94 46.40 6.40
CA LEU A 143 17.33 45.59 7.46
C LEU A 143 15.82 45.88 7.62
N ILE A 144 15.42 47.16 7.51
CA ILE A 144 14.01 47.58 7.53
C ILE A 144 13.27 47.03 6.31
N GLU A 145 13.87 47.11 5.11
CA GLU A 145 13.30 46.50 3.90
C GLU A 145 13.15 44.98 4.04
N MET A 146 14.17 44.31 4.60
CA MET A 146 14.12 42.87 4.85
C MET A 146 12.99 42.49 5.80
N ARG A 147 12.82 43.23 6.90
CA ARG A 147 11.72 43.03 7.85
C ARG A 147 10.37 43.17 7.17
N LYS A 148 10.19 44.19 6.33
CA LYS A 148 8.94 44.41 5.58
C LYS A 148 8.67 43.27 4.61
N ALA A 149 9.67 42.84 3.83
CA ALA A 149 9.55 41.74 2.90
C ALA A 149 9.21 40.40 3.59
N MET A 150 9.86 40.12 4.73
CA MET A 150 9.57 38.94 5.56
C MET A 150 8.16 38.98 6.15
N GLY A 151 7.69 40.15 6.57
CA GLY A 151 6.31 40.35 7.02
C GLY A 151 5.29 40.02 5.93
N GLN A 152 5.51 40.50 4.71
CA GLN A 152 4.65 40.17 3.56
C GLN A 152 4.69 38.68 3.20
N LEU A 153 5.87 38.04 3.28
CA LEU A 153 6.00 36.61 3.05
C LEU A 153 5.19 35.81 4.10
N ARG A 154 5.28 36.19 5.37
CA ARG A 154 4.53 35.55 6.47
C ARG A 154 3.03 35.58 6.22
N GLU A 155 2.47 36.72 5.82
CA GLU A 155 1.03 36.83 5.54
C GLU A 155 0.60 35.99 4.33
N ARG A 156 1.40 35.97 3.25
CA ARG A 156 1.13 35.09 2.09
C ARG A 156 1.15 33.61 2.46
N VAL A 157 2.09 33.20 3.31
CA VAL A 157 2.18 31.80 3.77
C VAL A 157 0.94 31.43 4.58
N LYS A 158 0.47 32.30 5.49
CA LYS A 158 -0.77 32.07 6.25
C LYS A 158 -1.98 31.92 5.33
N GLN A 159 -2.14 32.81 4.35
CA GLN A 159 -3.24 32.75 3.38
C GLN A 159 -3.23 31.43 2.60
N ARG A 160 -2.06 31.02 2.08
CA ARG A 160 -1.92 29.74 1.38
C ARG A 160 -2.23 28.53 2.26
N MET A 161 -1.86 28.59 3.53
CA MET A 161 -2.16 27.52 4.48
C MET A 161 -3.66 27.35 4.68
N SER A 162 -4.39 28.46 4.87
CA SER A 162 -5.86 28.43 4.97
C SER A 162 -6.54 27.92 3.69
N GLU A 163 -6.04 28.29 2.51
CA GLU A 163 -6.57 27.80 1.23
C GLU A 163 -6.41 26.28 1.07
N ILE A 164 -5.26 25.74 1.49
CA ILE A 164 -4.97 24.30 1.43
C ILE A 164 -5.86 23.54 2.41
N GLU A 165 -6.05 24.05 3.63
CA GLU A 165 -6.93 23.44 4.63
C GLU A 165 -8.39 23.41 4.17
N ALA A 166 -8.88 24.51 3.57
CA ALA A 166 -10.22 24.57 2.99
C ALA A 166 -10.38 23.57 1.83
N SER A 167 -9.40 23.51 0.92
CA SER A 167 -9.40 22.59 -0.22
C SER A 167 -9.39 21.11 0.23
N SER A 168 -8.61 20.79 1.26
CA SER A 168 -8.56 19.45 1.85
C SER A 168 -9.91 19.05 2.45
N SER A 169 -10.55 19.97 3.18
CA SER A 169 -11.87 19.75 3.78
C SER A 169 -12.94 19.50 2.71
N LEU A 170 -12.96 20.28 1.63
CA LEU A 170 -13.88 20.09 0.50
C LEU A 170 -13.67 18.73 -0.21
N LEU A 171 -12.42 18.30 -0.38
CA LEU A 171 -12.08 17.00 -0.96
C LEU A 171 -12.52 15.83 -0.08
N LEU A 172 -12.49 15.98 1.25
CA LEU A 172 -13.00 14.96 2.17
C LEU A 172 -14.52 14.86 2.09
N LEU A 173 -15.23 16.00 2.07
CA LEU A 173 -16.68 16.03 1.95
C LEU A 173 -17.16 15.40 0.62
N SER A 174 -16.50 15.67 -0.50
CA SER A 174 -16.87 15.06 -1.80
C SER A 174 -16.66 13.54 -1.83
N LYS A 175 -15.61 13.04 -1.16
CA LYS A 175 -15.36 11.60 -0.99
C LYS A 175 -16.40 10.93 -0.08
N MET A 176 -16.94 11.65 0.90
CA MET A 176 -18.02 11.14 1.76
C MET A 176 -19.35 11.09 0.99
N ALA A 177 -19.68 12.13 0.22
CA ALA A 177 -20.88 12.19 -0.59
C ALA A 177 -20.92 11.09 -1.68
N THR A 178 -19.79 10.85 -2.35
CA THR A 178 -19.68 9.77 -3.36
C THR A 178 -19.84 8.37 -2.77
N LYS A 179 -19.36 8.13 -1.54
CA LYS A 179 -19.60 6.87 -0.83
C LYS A 179 -21.06 6.65 -0.42
N GLN A 180 -21.81 7.72 -0.15
CA GLN A 180 -23.23 7.63 0.20
C GLN A 180 -24.14 7.44 -1.02
N ALA A 181 -23.72 7.86 -2.21
CA ALA A 181 -24.47 7.67 -3.46
C ALA A 181 -24.25 6.28 -4.10
N GLU A 182 -23.20 5.56 -3.69
CA GLU A 182 -22.88 4.21 -4.18
C GLU A 182 -23.39 3.08 -3.26
N SER A 183 -24.07 3.41 -2.15
CA SER A 183 -24.63 2.48 -1.17
C SER A 183 -26.15 2.53 -1.13
#